data_AF-A0A1F5WZL0-F1
#
_entry.id   AF-A0A1F5WZL0-F1
#
_cell.length_a   1.000
_cell.length_b   1.000
_cell.length_c   1.000
_cell.angle_alpha   90.00
_cell.angle_beta   90.00
_cell.angle_gamma   90.00
#
_symmetry.space_group_name_H-M   'P 1'
#
loop_
_entity.id
_entity.type
_entity.pdbx_description
1 polymer ?
#
loop_
_entity_poly.entity_id
_entity_poly.type
_entity_poly.pdbx_seq_one_letter_code
_entity_poly.pdbx_strand_id
1 'polypeptide(L)'
;MTRFILMCALAVWLVFPDKILAQNSYELNFAASDEEFETALKKGDALRGFAVKSAYYYASGEKTKEKIDAFVASIRNSLRPVFIYGRELRLEIFEKWFQASRNFFQCKATSAGAFSTLPIGDALAEATNEGRLPGKTFLLCEEGHDGLLTEDDFRNWIDGYWKLEKQKFREEGYATLN
;
A
#
# COMPACT_ATOMS: atom_id res chain seq x y z
N MET A 1 55.42 -41.33 3.98
CA MET A 1 54.94 -39.97 4.33
C MET A 1 53.73 -39.70 3.43
N THR A 2 52.50 -40.13 3.77
CA THR A 2 51.44 -39.48 4.58
C THR A 2 51.01 -38.08 4.14
N ARG A 3 49.76 -38.02 3.59
CA ARG A 3 48.69 -36.98 3.66
C ARG A 3 49.01 -35.58 3.09
N PHE A 4 48.15 -34.88 2.34
CA PHE A 4 46.72 -34.61 2.55
C PHE A 4 45.96 -34.34 1.23
N ILE A 5 44.73 -34.85 1.16
CA ILE A 5 43.63 -34.38 0.31
C ILE A 5 42.91 -33.27 1.07
N LEU A 6 42.57 -32.15 0.41
CA LEU A 6 41.48 -31.22 0.73
C LEU A 6 41.31 -30.34 -0.54
N MET A 7 40.32 -30.51 -1.43
CA MET A 7 38.87 -30.34 -1.28
C MET A 7 38.49 -29.09 -0.48
N CYS A 8 38.16 -28.01 -1.20
CA CYS A 8 37.19 -26.97 -0.84
C CYS A 8 36.95 -26.15 -2.11
N ALA A 9 35.92 -26.44 -2.88
CA ALA A 9 34.53 -26.02 -2.66
C ALA A 9 34.21 -25.00 -3.75
N LEU A 10 33.62 -25.53 -4.83
CA LEU A 10 32.47 -24.96 -5.53
C LEU A 10 32.06 -23.58 -4.99
N ALA A 11 32.62 -22.51 -5.55
CA ALA A 11 31.88 -21.27 -5.62
C ALA A 11 30.79 -21.50 -6.68
N VAL A 12 29.73 -22.21 -6.28
CA VAL A 12 28.42 -22.04 -6.91
C VAL A 12 28.15 -20.56 -6.67
N TRP A 13 28.43 -19.75 -7.69
CA TRP A 13 27.65 -18.57 -7.91
C TRP A 13 26.21 -19.06 -7.89
N LEU A 14 25.56 -18.88 -6.75
CA LEU A 14 24.13 -18.71 -6.68
C LEU A 14 23.86 -17.43 -7.46
N VAL A 15 23.97 -17.54 -8.78
CA VAL A 15 23.10 -16.82 -9.68
C VAL A 15 21.73 -17.27 -9.20
N PHE A 16 21.09 -16.43 -8.41
CA PHE A 16 19.64 -16.36 -8.40
C PHE A 16 19.31 -15.41 -9.56
N PRO A 17 19.28 -15.85 -10.84
CA PRO A 17 18.77 -14.99 -11.88
C PRO A 17 17.25 -15.01 -11.77
N ASP A 18 16.70 -13.84 -11.52
CA ASP A 18 15.46 -13.39 -12.18
C ASP A 18 14.13 -14.05 -11.82
N LYS A 19 14.05 -14.96 -10.84
CA LYS A 19 12.75 -15.51 -10.40
C LYS A 19 11.97 -14.68 -9.38
N ILE A 20 12.49 -13.53 -8.95
CA ILE A 20 11.73 -12.52 -8.18
C ILE A 20 11.33 -11.32 -9.07
N LEU A 21 11.71 -11.32 -10.36
CA LEU A 21 11.54 -10.18 -11.25
C LEU A 21 10.29 -10.23 -12.14
N ALA A 22 9.31 -11.08 -11.80
CA ALA A 22 7.94 -11.02 -12.33
C ALA A 22 6.95 -10.30 -11.38
N GLN A 23 7.46 -9.52 -10.41
CA GLN A 23 6.66 -8.80 -9.41
C GLN A 23 6.41 -7.32 -9.78
N ASN A 24 6.51 -6.97 -11.06
CA ASN A 24 6.30 -5.62 -11.57
C ASN A 24 5.02 -5.52 -12.41
N SER A 25 3.93 -5.08 -11.81
CA SER A 25 2.89 -4.31 -12.54
C SER A 25 1.99 -3.47 -11.62
N TYR A 26 2.05 -3.70 -10.30
CA TYR A 26 1.36 -2.85 -9.33
C TYR A 26 2.12 -1.55 -9.09
N GLU A 27 1.38 -0.46 -9.05
CA GLU A 27 1.89 0.85 -8.71
C GLU A 27 2.10 1.00 -7.21
N LEU A 28 1.27 0.31 -6.42
CA LEU A 28 1.32 0.32 -4.98
C LEU A 28 2.35 -0.66 -4.44
N ASN A 29 3.00 -0.28 -3.34
CA ASN A 29 3.79 -1.20 -2.54
C ASN A 29 2.88 -1.92 -1.55
N PHE A 30 2.86 -3.25 -1.62
CA PHE A 30 2.12 -4.08 -0.67
C PHE A 30 3.05 -4.57 0.44
N ALA A 31 2.49 -4.74 1.65
CA ALA A 31 3.15 -5.33 2.80
C ALA A 31 2.26 -6.40 3.43
N ALA A 32 2.53 -7.66 3.07
CA ALA A 32 1.96 -8.86 3.67
C ALA A 32 2.99 -9.69 4.47
N SER A 33 4.25 -9.23 4.54
CA SER A 33 5.33 -9.81 5.34
C SER A 33 6.34 -8.73 5.77
N ASP A 34 7.25 -9.08 6.68
CA ASP A 34 8.36 -8.22 7.10
C ASP A 34 9.27 -7.83 5.93
N GLU A 35 9.55 -8.77 5.02
CA GLU A 35 10.39 -8.52 3.84
C GLU A 35 9.78 -7.49 2.90
N GLU A 36 8.46 -7.57 2.68
CA GLU A 36 7.73 -6.60 1.88
C GLU A 36 7.65 -5.23 2.57
N PHE A 37 7.45 -5.21 3.89
CA PHE A 37 7.45 -3.96 4.66
C PHE A 37 8.81 -3.26 4.63
N GLU A 38 9.90 -3.99 4.85
CA GLU A 38 11.27 -3.45 4.76
C GLU A 38 11.59 -2.96 3.34
N THR A 39 11.04 -3.61 2.32
CA THR A 39 11.14 -3.13 0.93
C THR A 39 10.41 -1.81 0.73
N ALA A 40 9.22 -1.64 1.31
CA ALA A 40 8.49 -0.37 1.27
C ALA A 40 9.24 0.75 2.01
N LEU A 41 9.82 0.46 3.19
CA LEU A 41 10.63 1.42 3.95
C LEU A 41 11.83 1.93 3.13
N LYS A 42 12.54 1.03 2.45
CA LYS A 42 13.70 1.38 1.60
C LYS A 42 13.34 2.28 0.42
N LYS A 43 12.10 2.23 -0.07
CA LYS A 43 11.66 3.13 -1.16
C LYS A 43 11.49 4.57 -0.68
N GLY A 44 11.16 4.81 0.60
CA GLY A 44 11.02 6.15 1.16
C GLY A 44 10.17 7.07 0.27
N ASP A 45 10.77 8.17 -0.22
CA ASP A 45 10.10 9.15 -1.08
C ASP A 45 9.77 8.66 -2.50
N ALA A 46 10.39 7.58 -2.97
CA ALA A 46 10.06 6.97 -4.25
C ALA A 46 8.77 6.12 -4.19
N LEU A 47 8.19 5.94 -3.00
CA LEU A 47 6.96 5.21 -2.82
C LEU A 47 5.79 5.94 -3.50
N ARG A 48 5.04 5.23 -4.34
CA ARG A 48 3.85 5.79 -5.03
C ARG A 48 2.56 5.58 -4.26
N GLY A 49 2.56 4.64 -3.31
CA GLY A 49 1.44 4.31 -2.42
C GLY A 49 1.78 3.05 -1.63
N PHE A 50 1.03 2.79 -0.56
CA PHE A 50 1.30 1.71 0.38
C PHE A 50 0.01 0.96 0.72
N ALA A 51 0.05 -0.36 0.79
CA ALA A 51 -1.07 -1.20 1.16
C ALA A 51 -0.62 -2.28 2.15
N VAL A 52 -1.24 -2.34 3.32
CA VAL A 52 -0.87 -3.29 4.38
C VAL A 52 -1.92 -4.39 4.51
N LYS A 53 -1.48 -5.65 4.52
CA LYS A 53 -2.38 -6.76 4.84
C LYS A 53 -2.72 -6.75 6.32
N SER A 54 -4.00 -6.76 6.63
CA SER A 54 -4.53 -6.70 7.99
C SER A 54 -4.06 -7.89 8.84
N ALA A 55 -4.10 -9.11 8.28
CA ALA A 55 -3.60 -10.31 8.96
C ALA A 55 -2.11 -10.19 9.35
N TYR A 56 -1.27 -9.65 8.45
CA TYR A 56 0.14 -9.39 8.74
C TYR A 56 0.30 -8.34 9.86
N TYR A 57 -0.42 -7.22 9.75
CA TYR A 57 -0.42 -6.19 10.78
C TYR A 57 -0.83 -6.74 12.14
N TYR A 58 -1.91 -7.52 12.24
CA TYR A 58 -2.39 -8.03 13.53
C TYR A 58 -1.51 -9.13 14.12
N ALA A 59 -0.94 -10.00 13.28
CA ALA A 59 -0.01 -11.03 13.71
C ALA A 59 1.34 -10.47 14.18
N SER A 60 1.69 -9.25 13.75
CA SER A 60 2.93 -8.59 14.11
C SER A 60 3.04 -8.22 15.58
N GLY A 61 4.26 -8.22 16.11
CA GLY A 61 4.56 -7.69 17.44
C GLY A 61 4.36 -6.17 17.54
N GLU A 62 4.26 -5.66 18.77
CA GLU A 62 3.99 -4.24 19.04
C GLU A 62 5.00 -3.30 18.36
N LYS A 63 6.30 -3.61 18.45
CA LYS A 63 7.36 -2.83 17.79
C LYS A 63 7.18 -2.73 16.27
N THR A 64 6.72 -3.80 15.61
CA THR A 64 6.49 -3.79 14.16
C THR A 64 5.23 -2.99 13.83
N LYS A 65 4.16 -3.14 14.63
CA LYS A 65 2.93 -2.34 14.48
C LYS A 65 3.23 -0.84 14.59
N GLU A 66 3.98 -0.43 15.60
CA GLU A 66 4.42 0.96 15.79
C GLU A 66 5.20 1.49 14.59
N LYS A 67 6.11 0.69 14.02
CA LYS A 67 6.84 1.05 12.80
C LYS A 67 5.90 1.23 11.61
N ILE A 68 4.94 0.32 11.41
CA ILE A 68 3.96 0.41 10.33
C ILE A 68 3.11 1.68 10.51
N ASP A 69 2.62 1.94 11.72
CA ASP A 69 1.83 3.12 12.04
C ASP A 69 2.59 4.42 11.78
N ALA A 70 3.86 4.49 12.21
CA ALA A 70 4.73 5.63 11.98
C ALA A 70 4.98 5.84 10.48
N PHE A 71 5.22 4.76 9.74
CA PHE A 71 5.40 4.82 8.30
C PHE A 71 4.13 5.31 7.60
N VAL A 72 2.96 4.77 7.93
CA VAL A 72 1.66 5.24 7.42
C VAL A 72 1.44 6.72 7.72
N ALA A 73 1.74 7.17 8.94
CA ALA A 73 1.62 8.57 9.32
C ALA A 73 2.56 9.48 8.51
N SER A 74 3.74 8.99 8.12
CA SER A 74 4.70 9.75 7.30
C SER A 74 4.22 9.99 5.86
N ILE A 75 3.29 9.17 5.35
CA ILE A 75 2.79 9.22 3.96
C ILE A 75 1.73 10.34 3.76
N ARG A 76 1.36 11.07 4.82
CA ARG A 76 0.21 12.00 4.87
C ARG A 76 0.31 13.30 4.05
N ASN A 77 1.31 13.51 3.18
CA ASN A 77 1.52 14.80 2.50
C ASN A 77 1.89 14.72 1.00
N SER A 78 1.52 13.65 0.28
CA SER A 78 2.15 13.43 -1.04
C SER A 78 1.36 12.63 -2.07
N LEU A 79 0.02 12.66 -2.10
CA LEU A 79 -0.79 11.88 -3.07
C LEU A 79 -0.60 10.36 -3.07
N ARG A 80 0.18 9.85 -2.13
CA ARG A 80 0.48 8.45 -1.97
C ARG A 80 -0.66 7.84 -1.16
N PRO A 81 -1.52 7.00 -1.75
CA PRO A 81 -2.60 6.40 -1.00
C PRO A 81 -2.03 5.40 0.00
N VAL A 82 -2.66 5.31 1.15
CA VAL A 82 -2.44 4.25 2.12
C VAL A 82 -3.68 3.37 2.16
N PHE A 83 -3.49 2.06 2.06
CA PHE A 83 -4.54 1.07 2.21
C PHE A 83 -4.21 0.11 3.36
N ILE A 84 -5.27 -0.43 3.96
CA ILE A 84 -5.24 -1.65 4.74
C ILE A 84 -6.27 -2.61 4.16
N TYR A 85 -5.93 -3.89 4.03
CA TYR A 85 -6.76 -4.86 3.32
C TYR A 85 -6.73 -6.24 3.93
N GLY A 86 -7.76 -7.04 3.62
CA GLY A 86 -7.94 -8.39 4.13
C GLY A 86 -9.22 -8.50 4.95
N ARG A 87 -9.75 -9.73 5.00
CA ARG A 87 -11.07 -10.03 5.58
C ARG A 87 -11.21 -9.78 7.08
N GLU A 88 -10.09 -9.70 7.79
CA GLU A 88 -10.05 -9.52 9.24
C GLU A 88 -9.95 -8.04 9.65
N LEU A 89 -10.35 -7.11 8.78
CA LEU A 89 -10.24 -5.67 9.05
C LEU A 89 -11.02 -5.28 10.32
N ARG A 90 -10.30 -4.84 11.35
CA ARG A 90 -10.89 -4.27 12.57
C ARG A 90 -11.05 -2.77 12.41
N LEU A 91 -12.18 -2.23 12.86
CA LEU A 91 -12.48 -0.80 12.75
C LEU A 91 -11.42 0.09 13.42
N GLU A 92 -10.84 -0.38 14.52
CA GLU A 92 -9.85 0.34 15.34
C GLU A 92 -8.64 0.84 14.55
N ILE A 93 -8.07 -0.01 13.67
CA ILE A 93 -6.88 0.37 12.89
C ILE A 93 -7.25 1.35 11.77
N PHE A 94 -8.44 1.19 11.19
CA PHE A 94 -8.94 2.11 10.19
C PHE A 94 -9.16 3.48 10.81
N GLU A 95 -9.84 3.58 11.95
CA GLU A 95 -10.08 4.87 12.62
C GLU A 95 -8.77 5.50 13.12
N LYS A 96 -7.75 4.69 13.43
CA LYS A 96 -6.41 5.17 13.76
C LYS A 96 -5.74 5.81 12.54
N TRP A 97 -5.74 5.13 11.40
CA TRP A 97 -5.07 5.61 10.18
C TRP A 97 -5.86 6.70 9.47
N PHE A 98 -7.19 6.66 9.58
CA PHE A 98 -8.15 7.47 8.85
C PHE A 98 -9.20 8.02 9.83
N GLN A 99 -8.83 9.03 10.61
CA GLN A 99 -9.73 9.58 11.63
C GLN A 99 -10.97 10.26 11.04
N ALA A 100 -10.85 10.83 9.84
CA ALA A 100 -11.93 11.53 9.14
C ALA A 100 -13.09 10.61 8.72
N SER A 101 -12.88 9.30 8.72
CA SER A 101 -13.85 8.30 8.29
C SER A 101 -14.51 7.53 9.44
N ARG A 102 -14.36 8.00 10.69
CA ARG A 102 -15.14 7.48 11.81
C ARG A 102 -16.63 7.48 11.45
N ASN A 103 -17.29 6.35 11.65
CA ASN A 103 -18.73 6.11 11.34
C ASN A 103 -19.12 6.03 9.85
N PHE A 104 -18.18 5.91 8.89
CA PHE A 104 -18.52 5.81 7.46
C PHE A 104 -18.83 4.39 6.95
N PHE A 105 -18.77 3.36 7.80
CA PHE A 105 -18.94 1.98 7.36
C PHE A 105 -20.40 1.60 7.11
N GLN A 106 -20.78 1.50 5.84
CA GLN A 106 -22.10 1.03 5.40
C GLN A 106 -22.09 -0.46 5.04
N CYS A 107 -20.94 -1.15 5.17
CA CYS A 107 -20.74 -2.53 4.75
C CYS A 107 -19.65 -3.24 5.60
N LYS A 108 -19.51 -4.57 5.45
CA LYS A 108 -18.33 -5.31 5.95
C LYS A 108 -17.13 -5.04 5.04
N ALA A 109 -16.30 -4.07 5.41
CA ALA A 109 -15.13 -3.68 4.61
C ALA A 109 -14.07 -4.79 4.57
N THR A 110 -13.61 -5.13 3.37
CA THR A 110 -12.48 -6.06 3.13
C THR A 110 -11.22 -5.35 2.68
N SER A 111 -11.34 -4.08 2.28
CA SER A 111 -10.23 -3.15 2.24
C SER A 111 -10.73 -1.74 2.55
N ALA A 112 -9.82 -0.91 3.03
CA ALA A 112 -10.04 0.49 3.23
C ALA A 112 -8.76 1.26 2.93
N GLY A 113 -8.88 2.49 2.45
CA GLY A 113 -7.70 3.33 2.24
C GLY A 113 -8.02 4.79 2.28
N ALA A 114 -7.00 5.63 2.33
CA ALA A 114 -7.16 7.05 2.12
C ALA A 114 -5.93 7.65 1.45
N PHE A 115 -6.12 8.81 0.84
CA PHE A 115 -5.02 9.71 0.51
C PHE A 115 -5.30 11.07 1.14
N SER A 116 -4.23 11.80 1.46
CA SER A 116 -4.34 13.08 2.14
C SER A 116 -4.62 14.22 1.17
N THR A 117 -5.24 15.28 1.68
CA THR A 117 -5.53 16.52 0.95
C THR A 117 -4.27 17.07 0.31
N LEU A 118 -4.35 17.45 -0.96
CA LEU A 118 -3.27 18.19 -1.61
C LEU A 118 -3.58 19.68 -1.69
N PRO A 119 -2.58 20.53 -1.42
CA PRO A 119 -2.55 21.85 -2.02
C PRO A 119 -2.29 21.70 -3.53
N ILE A 120 -3.14 22.29 -4.37
CA ILE A 120 -2.90 22.36 -5.81
C ILE A 120 -2.31 23.73 -6.12
N GLY A 121 -1.37 23.81 -7.06
CA GLY A 121 -0.72 25.09 -7.43
C GLY A 121 -1.72 26.16 -7.88
N ASP A 122 -1.32 27.43 -7.77
CA ASP A 122 -2.16 28.62 -7.90
C ASP A 122 -3.05 28.63 -9.16
N ALA A 123 -2.53 28.17 -10.31
CA ALA A 123 -3.27 28.12 -11.59
C ALA A 123 -4.48 27.17 -11.59
N LEU A 124 -4.51 26.17 -10.71
CA LEU A 124 -5.59 25.19 -10.56
C LEU A 124 -6.47 25.48 -9.34
N ALA A 125 -5.96 26.28 -8.41
CA ALA A 125 -6.75 26.82 -7.31
C ALA A 125 -7.81 27.82 -7.78
N GLU A 126 -7.61 28.45 -8.94
CA GLU A 126 -8.63 29.26 -9.61
C GLU A 126 -9.70 28.40 -10.32
N ALA A 127 -9.38 27.15 -10.68
CA ALA A 127 -10.29 26.24 -11.39
C ALA A 127 -11.18 25.40 -10.46
N THR A 128 -10.79 25.26 -9.19
CA THR A 128 -11.56 24.55 -8.17
C THR A 128 -11.95 25.53 -7.08
N ASN A 129 -13.21 25.58 -6.66
CA ASN A 129 -13.73 26.60 -5.72
C ASN A 129 -13.03 26.64 -4.34
N GLU A 130 -12.07 25.74 -4.05
CA GLU A 130 -11.43 25.57 -2.74
C GLU A 130 -9.90 25.52 -2.74
N GLY A 131 -9.23 25.60 -3.90
CA GLY A 131 -7.75 25.62 -3.96
C GLY A 131 -7.04 24.35 -3.48
N ARG A 132 -7.79 23.26 -3.25
CA ARG A 132 -7.31 22.02 -2.63
C ARG A 132 -8.04 20.83 -3.23
N LEU A 133 -7.32 19.71 -3.39
CA LEU A 133 -7.95 18.41 -3.61
C LEU A 133 -8.27 17.82 -2.22
N PRO A 134 -9.54 17.71 -1.81
CA PRO A 134 -9.87 17.12 -0.51
C PRO A 134 -9.38 15.69 -0.45
N GLY A 135 -8.67 15.34 0.62
CA GLY A 135 -8.31 13.95 0.90
C GLY A 135 -9.57 13.10 0.99
N LYS A 136 -9.51 11.87 0.47
CA LYS A 136 -10.65 10.97 0.43
C LYS A 136 -10.32 9.70 1.17
N THR A 137 -11.28 9.22 1.96
CA THR A 137 -11.28 7.86 2.47
C THR A 137 -12.15 6.99 1.60
N PHE A 138 -11.68 5.77 1.36
CA PHE A 138 -12.31 4.76 0.55
C PHE A 138 -12.62 3.55 1.42
N LEU A 139 -13.79 3.00 1.20
CA LEU A 139 -14.20 1.71 1.75
C LEU A 139 -14.47 0.80 0.58
N LEU A 140 -13.75 -0.31 0.55
CA LEU A 140 -13.90 -1.36 -0.44
C LEU A 140 -14.66 -2.50 0.24
N CYS A 141 -15.94 -2.60 -0.13
CA CYS A 141 -16.87 -3.61 0.36
C CYS A 141 -16.78 -4.86 -0.51
N GLU A 142 -16.82 -6.03 0.11
CA GLU A 142 -16.99 -7.29 -0.60
C GLU A 142 -18.48 -7.45 -0.99
N GLU A 143 -18.94 -6.71 -1.99
CA GLU A 143 -20.25 -6.96 -2.58
C GLU A 143 -20.12 -8.06 -3.65
N GLY A 144 -20.71 -9.23 -3.39
CA GLY A 144 -20.91 -10.28 -4.40
C GLY A 144 -19.75 -11.28 -4.61
N HIS A 145 -18.70 -11.25 -3.79
CA HIS A 145 -17.63 -12.26 -3.84
C HIS A 145 -17.80 -13.29 -2.70
N ASP A 146 -18.58 -14.33 -2.94
CA ASP A 146 -18.74 -15.48 -2.03
C ASP A 146 -17.51 -16.41 -1.99
N GLY A 147 -16.52 -16.19 -2.87
CA GLY A 147 -15.28 -16.98 -2.94
C GLY A 147 -14.16 -16.41 -2.06
N LEU A 148 -13.25 -17.25 -1.56
CA LEU A 148 -12.05 -16.81 -0.83
C LEU A 148 -11.13 -15.96 -1.74
N LEU A 149 -11.11 -14.64 -1.55
CA LEU A 149 -10.16 -13.76 -2.24
C LEU A 149 -8.73 -14.15 -1.88
N THR A 150 -7.92 -14.42 -2.90
CA THR A 150 -6.48 -14.67 -2.75
C THR A 150 -5.73 -13.36 -2.50
N GLU A 151 -4.45 -13.48 -2.12
CA GLU A 151 -3.58 -12.30 -1.98
C GLU A 151 -3.48 -11.51 -3.29
N ASP A 152 -3.36 -12.20 -4.43
CA ASP A 152 -3.27 -11.54 -5.73
C ASP A 152 -4.60 -10.87 -6.13
N ASP A 153 -5.75 -11.43 -5.74
CA ASP A 153 -7.05 -10.78 -5.96
C ASP A 153 -7.13 -9.44 -5.22
N PHE A 154 -6.70 -9.41 -3.95
CA PHE A 154 -6.63 -8.16 -3.19
C PHE A 154 -5.71 -7.13 -3.85
N ARG A 155 -4.52 -7.57 -4.29
CA ARG A 155 -3.52 -6.68 -4.91
C ARG A 155 -4.04 -6.07 -6.21
N ASN A 156 -4.59 -6.91 -7.09
CA ASN A 156 -5.20 -6.47 -8.35
C ASN A 156 -6.37 -5.51 -8.11
N TRP A 157 -7.22 -5.81 -7.13
CA TRP A 157 -8.39 -4.99 -6.85
C TRP A 157 -8.01 -3.60 -6.32
N ILE A 158 -7.11 -3.53 -5.35
CA ILE A 158 -6.68 -2.26 -4.74
C ILE A 158 -5.90 -1.42 -5.75
N ASP A 159 -4.99 -2.03 -6.51
CA ASP A 159 -4.21 -1.34 -7.54
C ASP A 159 -5.10 -0.82 -8.68
N GLY A 160 -6.05 -1.63 -9.15
CA GLY A 160 -7.04 -1.23 -10.14
C GLY A 160 -7.93 -0.09 -9.65
N TYR A 161 -8.41 -0.16 -8.41
CA TYR A 161 -9.17 0.91 -7.78
C TYR A 161 -8.38 2.22 -7.76
N TRP A 162 -7.11 2.18 -7.33
CA TRP A 162 -6.27 3.37 -7.28
C TRP A 162 -6.04 3.97 -8.68
N LYS A 163 -5.77 3.14 -9.69
CA LYS A 163 -5.62 3.59 -11.07
C LYS A 163 -6.87 4.31 -11.58
N LEU A 164 -8.06 3.82 -11.26
CA LEU A 164 -9.33 4.47 -11.60
C LEU A 164 -9.51 5.82 -10.90
N GLU A 165 -9.24 5.90 -9.59
CA GLU A 165 -9.34 7.17 -8.85
C GLU A 165 -8.34 8.21 -9.39
N LYS A 166 -7.10 7.82 -9.68
CA LYS A 166 -6.14 8.71 -10.33
C LYS A 166 -6.61 9.22 -11.69
N GLN A 167 -7.26 8.37 -12.49
CA GLN A 167 -7.81 8.79 -13.77
C GLN A 167 -8.91 9.84 -13.57
N LYS A 168 -9.83 9.63 -12.62
CA LYS A 168 -10.87 10.62 -12.29
C LYS A 168 -10.25 11.95 -11.87
N PHE A 169 -9.23 11.93 -11.02
CA PHE A 169 -8.54 13.16 -10.62
C PHE A 169 -7.93 13.89 -11.81
N ARG A 170 -7.33 13.16 -12.77
CA ARG A 170 -6.82 13.77 -14.01
C ARG A 170 -7.95 14.38 -14.86
N GLU A 171 -9.07 13.68 -15.00
CA GLU A 171 -10.24 14.15 -15.75
C GLU A 171 -10.92 15.37 -15.10
N GLU A 172 -10.91 15.44 -13.77
CA GLU A 172 -11.38 16.59 -12.99
C GLU A 172 -10.39 17.78 -12.99
N GLY A 173 -9.26 17.66 -13.69
CA GLY A 173 -8.26 18.72 -13.86
C GLY A 173 -7.11 18.70 -12.85
N TYR A 174 -7.12 17.79 -11.88
CA TYR A 174 -6.04 17.62 -10.89
C TYR A 174 -4.83 16.90 -11.51
N ALA A 175 -4.12 17.58 -12.40
CA ALA A 175 -3.05 17.04 -13.25
C ALA A 175 -1.73 16.70 -12.53
N THR A 176 -1.72 16.44 -11.22
CA THR A 176 -0.49 16.28 -10.41
C THR A 176 -0.08 14.83 -10.11
N LEU A 177 -0.77 13.82 -10.65
CA LEU A 177 -0.48 12.41 -10.40
C LEU A 177 0.33 11.78 -11.55
N ASN A 178 1.65 12.00 -11.59
CA ASN A 178 2.59 11.27 -12.48
C ASN A 178 3.33 10.17 -11.71
#